data_AF-A0A7C5LQK9-F1
#
_entry.id   AF-A0A7C5LQK9-F1
#
_cell.length_a   1.000
_cell.length_b   1.000
_cell.length_c   1.000
_cell.angle_alpha   90.00
_cell.angle_beta   90.00
_cell.angle_gamma   90.00
#
_symmetry.space_group_name_H-M   'P 1'
#
loop_
_entity.id
_entity.type
_entity.pdbx_description
1 polymer ?
#
loop_
_entity_poly.entity_id
_entity_poly.type
_entity_poly.pdbx_seq_one_letter_code
_entity_poly.pdbx_strand_id
1 'polypeptide(L)'
;MSLPAAAQDVDFGDDTSIFANDGQCDDIRFSGPGMTATALLDSDVGHDASDCRAAWEAGQLQLAETAPPPPPLPDANGFSPPGTGKTDKVRGAAPGPVVPELVIVDGILFGDDSGGFAGDGVCDDRRFFGPGMADAINWASTGRDASDCSQAYLDGQVRLWNADASMAATSCQAIDFGDDSGEYPNDGECDDYRFEGRGVGMRLSRATIGQDASDCRQLCTYGTLSLREY
;
A
#
# COMPACT_ATOMS: atom_id res chain seq x y z
N MET A 1 27.74 -12.43 -40.88
CA MET A 1 28.28 -13.16 -39.72
C MET A 1 28.56 -12.10 -38.65
N SER A 2 27.62 -11.88 -37.74
CA SER A 2 27.84 -10.99 -36.59
C SER A 2 28.57 -11.78 -35.51
N LEU A 3 29.61 -11.17 -34.96
CA LEU A 3 30.42 -11.68 -33.86
C LEU A 3 29.56 -11.78 -32.58
N PRO A 4 29.83 -12.76 -31.68
CA PRO A 4 29.12 -12.87 -30.42
C PRO A 4 29.47 -11.67 -29.53
N ALA A 5 28.48 -11.13 -28.82
CA ALA A 5 28.69 -10.09 -27.82
C ALA A 5 29.72 -10.61 -26.79
N ALA A 6 30.81 -9.87 -26.67
CA ALA A 6 31.91 -10.16 -25.77
C ALA A 6 31.42 -10.26 -24.32
N ALA A 7 32.02 -11.19 -23.56
CA ALA A 7 31.97 -11.21 -22.11
C ALA A 7 32.43 -9.85 -21.57
N GLN A 8 31.47 -8.99 -21.22
CA GLN A 8 31.74 -7.86 -20.36
C GLN A 8 31.76 -8.41 -18.95
N ASP A 9 32.87 -8.20 -18.25
CA ASP A 9 32.99 -8.51 -16.82
C ASP A 9 32.18 -7.44 -16.09
N VAL A 10 30.88 -7.69 -15.94
CA VAL A 10 29.95 -6.75 -15.34
C VAL A 10 30.20 -6.72 -13.83
N ASP A 11 30.39 -5.52 -13.27
CA ASP A 11 30.52 -5.33 -11.83
C ASP A 11 29.14 -5.27 -11.16
N PHE A 12 28.72 -6.41 -10.59
CA PHE A 12 27.45 -6.56 -9.91
C PHE A 12 27.42 -5.94 -8.50
N GLY A 13 28.58 -5.63 -7.90
CA GLY A 13 28.66 -5.04 -6.55
C GLY A 13 28.48 -6.03 -5.38
N ASP A 14 27.73 -5.64 -4.35
CA ASP A 14 27.43 -6.40 -3.13
C ASP A 14 25.93 -6.67 -2.89
N ASP A 15 25.57 -7.31 -1.78
CA ASP A 15 24.19 -7.65 -1.40
C ASP A 15 23.72 -6.85 -0.16
N THR A 16 23.98 -5.54 -0.13
CA THR A 16 23.64 -4.70 1.03
C THR A 16 22.28 -4.01 0.94
N SER A 17 21.58 -4.10 -0.19
CA SER A 17 20.21 -3.61 -0.33
C SER A 17 19.25 -4.38 0.59
N ILE A 18 18.17 -3.72 1.00
CA ILE A 18 17.07 -4.36 1.71
C ILE A 18 16.30 -5.36 0.83
N PHE A 19 16.45 -5.24 -0.49
CA PHE A 19 15.84 -6.13 -1.48
C PHE A 19 16.82 -7.19 -2.01
N ALA A 20 18.07 -7.17 -1.55
CA ALA A 20 19.06 -8.15 -1.99
C ALA A 20 18.70 -9.58 -1.57
N ASN A 21 18.96 -10.56 -2.45
CA ASN A 21 18.66 -11.98 -2.26
C ASN A 21 17.16 -12.31 -2.21
N ASP A 22 16.32 -11.54 -2.89
CA ASP A 22 14.89 -11.81 -3.05
C ASP A 22 14.56 -12.63 -4.31
N GLY A 23 15.55 -12.85 -5.17
CA GLY A 23 15.44 -13.61 -6.42
C GLY A 23 15.12 -12.76 -7.66
N GLN A 24 15.15 -11.44 -7.56
CA GLN A 24 14.96 -10.49 -8.65
C GLN A 24 16.09 -9.46 -8.64
N CYS A 25 16.44 -8.90 -9.81
CA CYS A 25 17.44 -7.84 -9.89
C CYS A 25 16.82 -6.46 -9.67
N ASP A 26 17.27 -5.73 -8.64
CA ASP A 26 16.84 -4.36 -8.32
C ASP A 26 17.77 -3.26 -8.87
N ASP A 27 18.89 -3.64 -9.48
CA ASP A 27 19.88 -2.69 -9.99
C ASP A 27 19.48 -2.08 -11.34
N ILE A 28 19.17 -0.78 -11.34
CA ILE A 28 18.73 0.00 -12.51
C ILE A 28 19.71 0.01 -13.70
N ARG A 29 20.97 -0.41 -13.49
CA ARG A 29 21.95 -0.57 -14.58
C ARG A 29 21.56 -1.69 -15.56
N PHE A 30 20.65 -2.57 -15.16
CA PHE A 30 20.18 -3.71 -15.96
C PHE A 30 18.75 -3.52 -16.47
N SER A 31 18.38 -4.34 -17.47
CA SER A 31 17.03 -4.44 -17.99
C SER A 31 16.77 -5.86 -18.50
N GLY A 32 15.54 -6.34 -18.40
CA GLY A 32 15.12 -7.64 -18.92
C GLY A 32 14.21 -8.43 -17.97
N PRO A 33 13.77 -9.64 -18.35
CA PRO A 33 12.85 -10.47 -17.57
C PRO A 33 13.31 -10.89 -16.16
N GLY A 34 14.59 -10.71 -15.83
CA GLY A 34 15.12 -10.99 -14.50
C GLY A 34 15.13 -9.78 -13.55
N MET A 35 14.64 -8.62 -14.00
CA MET A 35 14.47 -7.45 -13.14
C MET A 35 13.29 -7.65 -12.20
N THR A 36 13.33 -6.99 -11.05
CA THR A 36 12.14 -6.78 -10.23
C THR A 36 11.03 -6.10 -11.04
N ALA A 37 9.78 -6.38 -10.66
CA ALA A 37 8.62 -5.66 -11.17
C ALA A 37 8.30 -4.38 -10.38
N THR A 38 8.98 -4.15 -9.24
CA THR A 38 8.79 -2.96 -8.40
C THR A 38 9.58 -1.76 -8.90
N ALA A 39 9.34 -0.59 -8.31
CA ALA A 39 10.06 0.63 -8.66
C ALA A 39 11.56 0.45 -8.35
N LEU A 40 12.40 0.68 -9.36
CA LEU A 40 13.86 0.66 -9.21
C LEU A 40 14.30 1.93 -8.49
N LEU A 41 15.17 1.77 -7.49
CA LEU A 41 15.71 2.88 -6.71
C LEU A 41 17.20 3.06 -7.03
N ASP A 42 17.66 4.31 -7.06
CA ASP A 42 19.09 4.61 -7.21
C ASP A 42 19.93 4.02 -6.07
N SER A 43 19.31 3.75 -4.91
CA SER A 43 19.95 3.11 -3.76
C SER A 43 20.30 1.64 -3.97
N ASP A 44 19.73 0.98 -4.98
CA ASP A 44 19.94 -0.45 -5.24
C ASP A 44 21.03 -0.71 -6.30
N VAL A 45 21.61 0.37 -6.85
CA VAL A 45 22.71 0.29 -7.83
C VAL A 45 23.94 -0.38 -7.22
N GLY A 46 24.27 -1.58 -7.67
CA GLY A 46 25.38 -2.38 -7.19
C GLY A 46 25.19 -2.97 -5.80
N HIS A 47 23.96 -3.03 -5.30
CA HIS A 47 23.64 -3.50 -3.95
C HIS A 47 22.72 -4.72 -3.91
N ASP A 48 22.50 -5.33 -5.08
CA ASP A 48 21.77 -6.58 -5.28
C ASP A 48 22.53 -7.54 -6.22
N ALA A 49 23.78 -7.82 -5.85
CA ALA A 49 24.75 -8.44 -6.74
C ALA A 49 24.47 -9.91 -7.05
N SER A 50 23.93 -10.67 -6.10
CA SER A 50 23.68 -12.09 -6.24
C SER A 50 22.54 -12.37 -7.23
N ASP A 51 21.43 -11.63 -7.13
CA ASP A 51 20.27 -11.84 -7.99
C ASP A 51 20.49 -11.27 -9.39
N CYS A 52 21.07 -10.07 -9.51
CA CYS A 52 21.45 -9.50 -10.80
C CYS A 52 22.46 -10.36 -11.56
N ARG A 53 23.42 -10.98 -10.88
CA ARG A 53 24.37 -11.90 -11.51
C ARG A 53 23.68 -13.19 -11.98
N ALA A 54 22.83 -13.77 -11.14
CA ALA A 54 22.10 -14.99 -11.49
C ALA A 54 21.21 -14.77 -12.72
N ALA A 55 20.49 -13.65 -12.77
CA ALA A 55 19.62 -13.29 -13.88
C ALA A 55 20.40 -12.92 -15.16
N TRP A 56 21.57 -12.29 -15.05
CA TRP A 56 22.49 -12.07 -16.17
C TRP A 56 23.03 -13.38 -16.75
N GLU A 57 23.50 -14.29 -15.90
CA GLU A 57 24.01 -15.61 -16.31
C GLU A 57 22.91 -16.50 -16.92
N ALA A 58 21.67 -16.33 -16.49
CA ALA A 58 20.49 -16.96 -17.09
C ALA A 58 20.09 -16.36 -18.46
N GLY A 59 20.77 -15.30 -18.91
CA GLY A 59 20.45 -14.59 -20.15
C GLY A 59 19.13 -13.80 -20.07
N GLN A 60 18.68 -13.49 -18.85
CA GLN A 60 17.45 -12.75 -18.58
C GLN A 60 17.70 -11.25 -18.37
N LEU A 61 18.96 -10.81 -18.34
CA LEU A 61 19.34 -9.40 -18.24
C LEU A 61 20.31 -8.97 -19.33
N GLN A 62 20.25 -7.69 -19.65
CA GLN A 62 21.19 -6.94 -20.48
C GLN A 62 21.44 -5.57 -19.84
N LEU A 63 22.58 -4.95 -20.13
CA LEU A 63 22.86 -3.59 -19.66
C LEU A 63 21.87 -2.63 -20.32
N ALA A 64 21.26 -1.76 -19.54
CA ALA A 64 20.33 -0.76 -20.07
C ALA A 64 21.10 0.22 -20.98
N GLU A 65 20.77 0.28 -22.27
CA GLU A 65 21.50 1.13 -23.26
C GLU A 65 21.30 2.64 -23.00
N THR A 66 20.27 2.98 -22.24
CA THR A 66 20.03 4.28 -21.60
C THR A 66 19.20 4.00 -20.36
N ALA A 67 19.57 4.54 -19.20
CA ALA A 67 18.65 4.58 -18.06
C ALA A 67 17.32 5.17 -18.56
N PRO A 68 16.20 4.43 -18.53
CA PRO A 68 14.92 5.02 -18.88
C PRO A 68 14.74 6.28 -18.03
N PRO A 69 14.22 7.40 -18.58
CA PRO A 69 13.76 8.46 -17.71
C PRO A 69 12.82 7.81 -16.69
N PRO A 70 12.92 8.16 -15.39
CA PRO A 70 12.06 7.56 -14.40
C PRO A 70 10.62 7.70 -14.91
N PRO A 71 9.85 6.60 -15.00
CA PRO A 71 8.45 6.71 -15.37
C PRO A 71 7.82 7.76 -14.43
N PRO A 72 6.93 8.64 -14.91
CA PRO A 72 6.20 9.51 -14.01
C PRO A 72 5.58 8.60 -12.94
N LEU A 73 5.97 8.84 -11.69
CA LEU A 73 5.55 8.01 -10.55
C LEU A 73 4.03 7.80 -10.67
N PRO A 74 3.52 6.57 -10.78
CA PRO A 74 2.15 6.33 -10.39
C PRO A 74 2.09 6.61 -8.89
N ASP A 75 1.21 7.50 -8.47
CA ASP A 75 1.00 7.84 -7.06
C ASP A 75 0.98 6.55 -6.24
N ALA A 76 1.89 6.47 -5.26
CA ALA A 76 2.40 5.27 -4.62
C ALA A 76 1.33 4.30 -4.09
N ASN A 77 0.79 3.41 -4.94
CA ASN A 77 -0.12 2.31 -4.56
C ASN A 77 -0.24 1.21 -5.65
N GLY A 78 0.89 0.69 -6.16
CA GLY A 78 0.90 -0.32 -7.22
C GLY A 78 1.68 -1.59 -6.84
N PHE A 79 1.18 -2.37 -5.89
CA PHE A 79 1.72 -3.70 -5.59
C PHE A 79 1.06 -4.76 -6.49
N SER A 80 1.88 -5.63 -7.11
CA SER A 80 1.46 -6.94 -7.59
C SER A 80 2.58 -7.98 -7.37
N PRO A 81 2.23 -9.25 -7.10
CA PRO A 81 3.12 -10.25 -6.49
C PRO A 81 3.76 -11.21 -7.53
N PRO A 82 4.73 -12.06 -7.11
CA PRO A 82 5.56 -12.84 -8.03
C PRO A 82 5.09 -14.29 -8.26
N GLY A 83 5.48 -14.84 -9.41
CA GLY A 83 5.60 -16.27 -9.72
C GLY A 83 6.43 -16.46 -11.01
N THR A 84 7.34 -17.42 -11.19
CA THR A 84 7.28 -18.84 -10.83
C THR A 84 8.65 -19.57 -10.95
N GLY A 85 9.11 -20.20 -9.84
CA GLY A 85 9.59 -21.59 -9.69
C GLY A 85 10.85 -22.16 -10.39
N LYS A 86 11.72 -22.84 -9.59
CA LYS A 86 12.05 -24.28 -9.78
C LYS A 86 12.63 -24.98 -8.55
N THR A 87 12.40 -26.30 -8.52
CA THR A 87 12.37 -27.27 -7.42
C THR A 87 13.68 -27.59 -6.70
N ASP A 88 13.63 -27.78 -5.37
CA ASP A 88 14.35 -28.87 -4.69
C ASP A 88 13.76 -29.28 -3.33
N LYS A 89 13.92 -30.56 -3.01
CA LYS A 89 13.22 -31.34 -1.98
C LYS A 89 13.90 -31.22 -0.61
N VAL A 90 13.25 -30.58 0.37
CA VAL A 90 13.68 -30.64 1.78
C VAL A 90 12.51 -30.98 2.71
N ARG A 91 12.80 -31.89 3.65
CA ARG A 91 11.92 -32.46 4.67
C ARG A 91 11.28 -31.37 5.55
N GLY A 92 9.96 -31.50 5.74
CA GLY A 92 9.24 -31.14 6.97
C GLY A 92 9.62 -29.80 7.61
N ALA A 93 9.26 -28.69 6.97
CA ALA A 93 9.08 -27.39 7.61
C ALA A 93 7.57 -27.09 7.66
N ALA A 94 7.11 -26.48 8.74
CA ALA A 94 5.73 -26.01 8.88
C ALA A 94 5.32 -25.13 7.68
N PRO A 95 4.03 -25.11 7.27
CA PRO A 95 3.63 -24.35 6.10
C PRO A 95 3.94 -22.86 6.31
N GLY A 96 4.76 -22.30 5.43
CA GLY A 96 4.97 -20.85 5.31
C GLY A 96 3.70 -20.16 4.80
N PRO A 97 3.61 -18.82 4.90
CA PRO A 97 2.39 -18.08 4.59
C PRO A 97 2.06 -18.22 3.11
N VAL A 98 0.86 -18.73 2.81
CA VAL A 98 0.23 -18.59 1.49
C VAL A 98 -0.06 -17.10 1.30
N VAL A 99 0.57 -16.46 0.33
CA VAL A 99 0.15 -15.11 -0.11
C VAL A 99 -1.26 -15.25 -0.71
N PRO A 100 -2.30 -14.59 -0.16
CA PRO A 100 -3.63 -14.64 -0.74
C PRO A 100 -3.65 -13.94 -2.10
N GLU A 101 -4.48 -14.44 -3.00
CA GLU A 101 -4.77 -13.81 -4.29
C GLU A 101 -5.32 -12.40 -4.05
N LEU A 102 -4.69 -11.36 -4.64
CA LEU A 102 -5.16 -9.98 -4.50
C LEU A 102 -6.63 -9.88 -4.94
N VAL A 103 -7.49 -9.29 -4.10
CA VAL A 103 -8.92 -9.18 -4.39
C VAL A 103 -9.21 -7.87 -5.15
N ILE A 104 -9.76 -8.00 -6.36
CA ILE A 104 -10.18 -6.86 -7.19
C ILE A 104 -11.65 -7.01 -7.55
N VAL A 105 -12.48 -6.04 -7.16
CA VAL A 105 -13.92 -5.98 -7.47
C VAL A 105 -14.25 -4.60 -8.01
N ASP A 106 -14.96 -4.53 -9.14
CA ASP A 106 -15.33 -3.26 -9.81
C ASP A 106 -14.15 -2.28 -10.07
N GLY A 107 -12.94 -2.82 -10.23
CA GLY A 107 -11.72 -2.02 -10.41
C GLY A 107 -11.14 -1.43 -9.11
N ILE A 108 -11.69 -1.79 -7.96
CA ILE A 108 -11.16 -1.45 -6.63
C ILE A 108 -10.22 -2.59 -6.19
N LEU A 109 -8.97 -2.25 -5.85
CA LEU A 109 -8.01 -3.18 -5.26
C LEU A 109 -8.20 -3.21 -3.73
N PHE A 110 -8.82 -4.28 -3.24
CA PHE A 110 -9.06 -4.52 -1.81
C PHE A 110 -7.80 -5.00 -1.07
N GLY A 111 -6.83 -5.57 -1.80
CA GLY A 111 -5.54 -5.99 -1.24
C GLY A 111 -5.52 -7.47 -0.87
N ASP A 112 -4.95 -7.79 0.29
CA ASP A 112 -4.83 -9.16 0.84
C ASP A 112 -5.50 -9.31 2.22
N ASP A 113 -5.41 -10.50 2.82
CA ASP A 113 -5.88 -10.79 4.18
C ASP A 113 -4.69 -10.90 5.14
N SER A 114 -3.87 -9.85 5.24
CA SER A 114 -2.70 -9.81 6.12
C SER A 114 -2.95 -9.09 7.46
N GLY A 115 -2.17 -9.43 8.49
CA GLY A 115 -2.26 -8.75 9.79
C GLY A 115 -3.34 -9.30 10.71
N GLY A 116 -3.48 -8.66 11.88
CA GLY A 116 -4.25 -9.21 13.01
C GLY A 116 -5.76 -8.96 12.97
N PHE A 117 -6.22 -8.15 12.03
CA PHE A 117 -7.63 -7.78 11.84
C PHE A 117 -8.21 -8.31 10.53
N ALA A 118 -7.42 -9.07 9.76
CA ALA A 118 -7.92 -9.67 8.53
C ALA A 118 -8.90 -10.82 8.84
N GLY A 119 -10.04 -10.85 8.16
CA GLY A 119 -10.97 -11.99 8.23
C GLY A 119 -11.71 -12.11 9.57
N ASP A 120 -11.90 -10.99 10.28
CA ASP A 120 -12.59 -10.94 11.57
C ASP A 120 -14.11 -10.66 11.46
N GLY A 121 -14.59 -10.45 10.22
CA GLY A 121 -15.99 -10.28 9.84
C GLY A 121 -16.46 -8.83 9.74
N VAL A 122 -15.58 -7.84 9.88
CA VAL A 122 -15.85 -6.42 9.62
C VAL A 122 -14.78 -5.85 8.70
N CYS A 123 -15.05 -4.74 8.03
CA CYS A 123 -14.04 -4.09 7.18
C CYS A 123 -13.12 -3.18 8.00
N ASP A 124 -11.83 -3.50 8.05
CA ASP A 124 -10.80 -2.71 8.74
C ASP A 124 -10.04 -1.73 7.84
N ASP A 125 -10.30 -1.79 6.53
CA ASP A 125 -9.64 -0.92 5.57
C ASP A 125 -10.19 0.50 5.62
N ARG A 126 -9.37 1.39 6.19
CA ARG A 126 -9.67 2.82 6.35
C ARG A 126 -10.07 3.54 5.06
N ARG A 127 -9.79 3.02 3.86
CA ARG A 127 -10.25 3.64 2.60
C ARG A 127 -11.77 3.60 2.45
N PHE A 128 -12.45 2.72 3.17
CA PHE A 128 -13.89 2.50 3.08
C PHE A 128 -14.65 3.18 4.21
N PHE A 129 -15.94 3.40 4.00
CA PHE A 129 -16.84 3.92 5.02
C PHE A 129 -18.23 3.29 4.90
N GLY A 130 -18.96 3.24 6.02
CA GLY A 130 -20.32 2.70 6.08
C GLY A 130 -20.54 1.77 7.28
N PRO A 131 -21.75 1.20 7.42
CA PRO A 131 -22.11 0.34 8.54
C PRO A 131 -21.28 -0.94 8.67
N GLY A 132 -20.68 -1.44 7.59
CA GLY A 132 -19.83 -2.65 7.60
C GLY A 132 -18.40 -2.44 8.11
N MET A 133 -18.04 -1.22 8.50
CA MET A 133 -16.70 -0.90 9.01
C MET A 133 -16.52 -1.31 10.48
N ALA A 134 -15.28 -1.69 10.83
CA ALA A 134 -14.83 -1.84 12.20
C ALA A 134 -15.04 -0.57 13.05
N ASP A 135 -15.18 -0.72 14.36
CA ASP A 135 -15.36 0.42 15.27
C ASP A 135 -14.09 1.25 15.44
N ALA A 136 -12.92 0.68 15.17
CA ALA A 136 -11.64 1.36 15.21
C ALA A 136 -10.83 1.05 13.94
N ILE A 137 -10.44 2.08 13.22
CA ILE A 137 -9.73 1.97 11.93
C ILE A 137 -8.39 2.69 12.01
N ASN A 138 -7.43 2.25 11.21
CA ASN A 138 -6.09 2.83 11.21
C ASN A 138 -5.41 2.64 9.85
N TRP A 139 -4.37 3.42 9.59
CA TRP A 139 -3.63 3.33 8.33
C TRP A 139 -2.92 1.99 8.12
N ALA A 140 -2.48 1.32 9.20
CA ALA A 140 -1.75 0.07 9.07
C ALA A 140 -2.62 -1.08 8.54
N SER A 141 -3.95 -1.02 8.70
CA SER A 141 -4.91 -2.00 8.17
C SER A 141 -5.31 -1.77 6.70
N THR A 142 -4.80 -0.72 6.06
CA THR A 142 -5.18 -0.38 4.67
C THR A 142 -4.76 -1.48 3.69
N GLY A 143 -5.71 -2.02 2.93
CA GLY A 143 -5.49 -3.07 1.94
C GLY A 143 -5.13 -4.43 2.54
N ARG A 144 -5.41 -4.65 3.83
CA ARG A 144 -5.01 -5.86 4.55
C ARG A 144 -6.16 -6.74 5.03
N ASP A 145 -7.38 -6.31 4.75
CA ASP A 145 -8.60 -7.00 5.15
C ASP A 145 -9.53 -7.16 3.94
N ALA A 146 -8.98 -7.74 2.89
CA ALA A 146 -9.58 -7.71 1.57
C ALA A 146 -10.85 -8.54 1.47
N SER A 147 -10.88 -9.71 2.12
CA SER A 147 -12.05 -10.60 2.11
C SER A 147 -13.26 -9.92 2.76
N ASP A 148 -13.12 -9.35 3.95
CA ASP A 148 -14.27 -8.77 4.64
C ASP A 148 -14.68 -7.44 4.01
N CYS A 149 -13.73 -6.59 3.63
CA CYS A 149 -14.05 -5.34 2.94
C CYS A 149 -14.70 -5.56 1.56
N SER A 150 -14.24 -6.53 0.78
CA SER A 150 -14.84 -6.81 -0.53
C SER A 150 -16.25 -7.39 -0.42
N GLN A 151 -16.49 -8.26 0.56
CA GLN A 151 -17.84 -8.75 0.84
C GLN A 151 -18.75 -7.63 1.34
N ALA A 152 -18.29 -6.82 2.30
CA ALA A 152 -19.05 -5.67 2.80
C ALA A 152 -19.38 -4.66 1.68
N TYR A 153 -18.49 -4.48 0.70
CA TYR A 153 -18.75 -3.65 -0.49
C TYR A 153 -19.84 -4.26 -1.38
N LEU A 154 -19.75 -5.56 -1.68
CA LEU A 154 -20.75 -6.28 -2.50
C LEU A 154 -22.13 -6.29 -1.84
N ASP A 155 -22.17 -6.36 -0.51
CA ASP A 155 -23.40 -6.28 0.28
C ASP A 155 -23.93 -4.84 0.44
N GLY A 156 -23.21 -3.83 -0.08
CA GLY A 156 -23.59 -2.42 0.01
C GLY A 156 -23.44 -1.83 1.42
N GLN A 157 -22.71 -2.51 2.30
CA GLN A 157 -22.46 -2.08 3.67
C GLN A 157 -21.29 -1.11 3.77
N VAL A 158 -20.37 -1.10 2.80
CA VAL A 158 -19.31 -0.10 2.72
C VAL A 158 -19.17 0.47 1.31
N ARG A 159 -18.62 1.69 1.23
CA ARG A 159 -18.29 2.38 -0.01
C ARG A 159 -16.87 2.91 0.07
N LEU A 160 -16.16 2.95 -1.06
CA LEU A 160 -14.86 3.60 -1.14
C LEU A 160 -15.04 5.11 -0.93
N TRP A 161 -14.27 5.70 -0.02
CA TRP A 161 -14.31 7.13 0.20
C TRP A 161 -13.70 7.88 -0.99
N ASN A 162 -14.35 8.94 -1.43
CA ASN A 162 -13.89 9.77 -2.53
C ASN A 162 -13.68 11.19 -2.02
N ALA A 163 -12.43 11.65 -2.03
CA ALA A 163 -12.05 12.94 -1.46
C ALA A 163 -12.80 14.09 -2.14
N ASP A 164 -12.82 14.15 -3.48
CA ASP A 164 -13.43 15.28 -4.21
C ASP A 164 -14.93 15.37 -3.95
N ALA A 165 -15.65 14.25 -4.00
CA ALA A 165 -17.08 14.20 -3.75
C ALA A 165 -17.41 14.52 -2.29
N SER A 166 -16.62 13.99 -1.36
CA SER A 166 -16.73 14.26 0.08
C SER A 166 -16.54 15.73 0.42
N MET A 167 -15.46 16.32 -0.10
CA MET A 167 -15.14 17.73 0.10
C MET A 167 -16.21 18.65 -0.50
N ALA A 168 -16.77 18.30 -1.66
CA ALA A 168 -17.83 19.07 -2.31
C ALA A 168 -19.17 19.01 -1.55
N ALA A 169 -19.48 17.87 -0.93
CA ALA A 169 -20.73 17.66 -0.22
C ALA A 169 -20.69 18.10 1.26
N THR A 170 -19.50 18.15 1.86
CA THR A 170 -19.35 18.49 3.28
C THR A 170 -19.58 19.98 3.54
N SER A 171 -20.56 20.29 4.40
CA SER A 171 -20.80 21.65 4.90
C SER A 171 -20.31 21.79 6.33
N CYS A 172 -19.07 22.25 6.52
CA CYS A 172 -18.45 22.36 7.85
C CYS A 172 -19.27 23.22 8.83
N GLN A 173 -19.97 24.26 8.37
CA GLN A 173 -20.77 25.10 9.27
C GLN A 173 -22.04 24.40 9.79
N ALA A 174 -22.46 23.30 9.16
CA ALA A 174 -23.65 22.54 9.56
C ALA A 174 -23.32 21.36 10.49
N ILE A 175 -22.04 21.05 10.70
CA ILE A 175 -21.62 19.90 11.50
C ILE A 175 -21.61 20.26 12.98
N ASP A 176 -22.22 19.41 13.78
CA ASP A 176 -21.98 19.37 15.21
C ASP A 176 -20.67 18.61 15.48
N PHE A 177 -19.60 19.36 15.77
CA PHE A 177 -18.29 18.81 16.07
C PHE A 177 -18.19 18.27 17.51
N GLY A 178 -19.18 18.51 18.36
CA GLY A 178 -19.12 18.12 19.78
C GLY A 178 -18.26 19.06 20.61
N ASP A 179 -17.47 18.49 21.52
CA ASP A 179 -16.57 19.20 22.43
C ASP A 179 -15.13 18.68 22.35
N ASP A 180 -14.27 19.19 23.23
CA ASP A 180 -12.85 18.80 23.33
C ASP A 180 -12.63 17.87 24.54
N SER A 181 -13.57 16.96 24.80
CA SER A 181 -13.47 15.98 25.88
C SER A 181 -13.01 14.64 25.33
N GLY A 182 -11.96 14.02 25.87
CA GLY A 182 -11.51 12.73 25.36
C GLY A 182 -10.06 12.44 25.70
N GLU A 183 -9.52 11.40 25.07
CA GLU A 183 -8.11 11.02 25.22
C GLU A 183 -7.17 11.89 24.38
N TYR A 184 -7.63 12.34 23.22
CA TYR A 184 -6.84 13.10 22.23
C TYR A 184 -7.51 14.43 21.81
N PRO A 185 -7.90 15.33 22.72
CA PRO A 185 -8.43 16.63 22.33
C PRO A 185 -7.30 17.65 22.09
N ASN A 186 -7.43 18.51 21.07
CA ASN A 186 -6.52 19.65 20.84
C ASN A 186 -5.05 19.26 20.63
N ASP A 187 -4.78 18.13 19.98
CA ASP A 187 -3.43 17.66 19.68
C ASP A 187 -2.93 18.06 18.28
N GLY A 188 -3.80 18.70 17.49
CA GLY A 188 -3.53 19.18 16.13
C GLY A 188 -3.94 18.20 15.04
N GLU A 189 -4.45 17.02 15.39
CA GLU A 189 -5.11 16.08 14.48
C GLU A 189 -6.62 16.07 14.76
N CYS A 190 -7.42 15.57 13.81
CA CYS A 190 -8.84 15.31 14.03
C CYS A 190 -9.06 13.82 14.32
N ASP A 191 -9.39 13.48 15.56
CA ASP A 191 -9.59 12.09 16.01
C ASP A 191 -11.02 11.57 15.91
N ASP A 192 -11.90 12.37 15.29
CA ASP A 192 -13.28 12.01 15.09
C ASP A 192 -13.46 11.07 13.90
N TYR A 193 -13.92 9.85 14.18
CA TYR A 193 -14.19 8.79 13.21
C TYR A 193 -15.06 9.21 12.03
N ARG A 194 -15.88 10.24 12.17
CA ARG A 194 -16.75 10.73 11.09
C ARG A 194 -15.97 11.37 9.94
N PHE A 195 -14.69 11.69 10.11
CA PHE A 195 -13.91 12.45 9.13
C PHE A 195 -12.80 11.63 8.47
N GLU A 196 -12.38 12.09 7.30
CA GLU A 196 -11.20 11.61 6.57
C GLU A 196 -10.54 12.78 5.83
N GLY A 197 -9.24 12.64 5.53
CA GLY A 197 -8.49 13.64 4.77
C GLY A 197 -7.08 13.88 5.32
N ARG A 198 -6.56 15.10 5.13
CA ARG A 198 -5.28 15.51 5.71
C ARG A 198 -5.51 16.14 7.07
N GLY A 199 -4.76 15.66 8.05
CA GLY A 199 -4.83 16.12 9.44
C GLY A 199 -5.79 15.32 10.32
N VAL A 200 -6.39 14.23 9.83
CA VAL A 200 -7.09 13.27 10.71
C VAL A 200 -6.09 12.33 11.37
N GLY A 201 -6.38 11.93 12.61
CA GLY A 201 -5.51 11.12 13.43
C GLY A 201 -5.16 9.78 12.79
N MET A 202 -4.02 9.20 13.17
CA MET A 202 -3.55 7.92 12.62
C MET A 202 -4.48 6.74 12.90
N ARG A 203 -5.21 6.78 14.02
CA ARG A 203 -6.21 5.80 14.42
C ARG A 203 -7.49 6.55 14.74
N LEU A 204 -8.60 6.11 14.16
CA LEU A 204 -9.90 6.68 14.43
C LEU A 204 -10.76 5.64 15.14
N SER A 205 -11.61 6.07 16.06
CA SER A 205 -12.51 5.18 16.80
C SER A 205 -13.90 5.78 16.91
N ARG A 206 -14.94 4.97 16.77
CA ARG A 206 -16.31 5.42 17.04
C ARG A 206 -16.49 5.91 18.48
N ALA A 207 -15.63 5.47 19.40
CA ALA A 207 -15.62 5.92 20.77
C ALA A 207 -15.17 7.39 20.93
N THR A 208 -14.47 7.97 19.96
CA THR A 208 -13.95 9.36 19.98
C THR A 208 -14.78 10.32 19.12
N ILE A 209 -15.97 9.92 18.69
CA ILE A 209 -16.87 10.80 17.95
C ILE A 209 -17.25 12.02 18.81
N GLY A 210 -17.01 13.21 18.27
CA GLY A 210 -17.36 14.49 18.89
C GLY A 210 -16.51 14.88 20.08
N GLN A 211 -15.33 14.29 20.24
CA GLN A 211 -14.43 14.46 21.40
C GLN A 211 -13.24 15.38 21.13
N ASP A 212 -13.07 15.78 19.87
CA ASP A 212 -11.96 16.61 19.41
C ASP A 212 -12.47 17.71 18.46
N ALA A 213 -13.41 18.48 18.97
CA ALA A 213 -14.19 19.41 18.16
C ALA A 213 -13.36 20.55 17.58
N SER A 214 -12.39 21.07 18.32
CA SER A 214 -11.61 22.24 17.93
C SER A 214 -10.71 21.96 16.73
N ASP A 215 -9.98 20.85 16.72
CA ASP A 215 -9.10 20.48 15.62
C ASP A 215 -9.91 20.04 14.40
N CYS A 216 -10.90 19.17 14.59
CA CYS A 216 -11.80 18.76 13.51
C CYS A 216 -12.51 19.96 12.83
N ARG A 217 -13.02 20.91 13.62
CA ARG A 217 -13.66 22.13 13.08
C ARG A 217 -12.66 22.99 12.31
N GLN A 218 -11.47 23.18 12.86
CA GLN A 218 -10.44 23.99 12.23
C GLN A 218 -9.99 23.38 10.89
N LEU A 219 -9.69 22.09 10.87
CA LEU A 219 -9.23 21.36 9.69
C LEU A 219 -10.34 21.23 8.63
N CYS A 220 -11.61 21.03 9.02
CA CYS A 220 -12.74 21.09 8.09
C CYS A 220 -12.83 22.48 7.47
N THR A 221 -12.73 23.54 8.28
CA THR A 221 -12.80 24.93 7.80
C THR A 221 -11.66 25.28 6.84
N TYR A 222 -10.46 24.70 7.04
CA TYR A 222 -9.34 24.82 6.11
C TYR A 222 -9.52 23.99 4.82
N GLY A 223 -10.51 23.11 4.78
CA GLY A 223 -10.76 22.25 3.65
C GLY A 223 -9.71 21.15 3.50
N THR A 224 -9.13 20.67 4.60
CA THR A 224 -8.15 19.57 4.57
C THR A 224 -8.78 18.22 4.87
N LEU A 225 -9.92 18.19 5.57
CA LEU A 225 -10.70 17.01 5.86
C LEU A 225 -12.19 17.23 5.54
N SER A 226 -12.92 16.13 5.39
CA SER A 226 -14.37 16.13 5.14
C SER A 226 -15.03 14.88 5.71
N LEU A 227 -16.37 14.84 5.73
CA LEU A 227 -17.12 13.72 6.29
C LEU A 227 -16.90 12.45 5.46
N ARG A 228 -16.73 11.32 6.12
CA ARG A 228 -16.72 10.02 5.47
C ARG A 228 -18.06 9.73 4.80
N GLU A 229 -19.15 10.06 5.50
CA GLU A 229 -20.51 9.93 5.01
C GLU A 229 -21.00 11.25 4.41
N TYR A 230 -21.25 11.24 3.11
CA TYR A 230 -21.70 12.38 2.32
C TYR A 230 -22.67 11.96 1.20
#